data_AF-A0A800DPW7-F1
#
_entry.id   AF-A0A800DPW7-F1
#
_cell.length_a   1.000
_cell.length_b   1.000
_cell.length_c   1.000
_cell.angle_alpha   90.00
_cell.angle_beta   90.00
_cell.angle_gamma   90.00
#
_symmetry.space_group_name_H-M   'P 1'
#
loop_
_entity.id
_entity.type
_entity.pdbx_description
1 polymer ?
#
loop_
_entity_poly.entity_id
_entity_poly.type
_entity_poly.pdbx_seq_one_letter_code
_entity_poly.pdbx_strand_id
1 'polypeptide(L)' 'MAKIGRNILCPCGSGKKYKNCCAAKKNYDWDSALLSKF' A
#
# COMPACT_ATOMS: atom_id res chain seq x y z
N MET A 1 -19.38 -9.20 6.48
CA MET A 1 -18.39 -8.11 6.37
C MET A 1 -18.20 -7.78 4.89
N ALA A 2 -18.59 -6.57 4.44
CA ALA A 2 -18.48 -6.21 3.03
C ALA A 2 -17.02 -6.20 2.59
N LYS A 3 -16.71 -6.89 1.48
CA LYS A 3 -15.34 -6.94 0.95
C LYS A 3 -15.06 -5.60 0.25
N ILE A 4 -14.34 -4.70 0.92
CA ILE A 4 -14.00 -3.39 0.36
C ILE A 4 -13.25 -3.58 -0.96
N GLY A 5 -13.77 -2.99 -2.04
CA GLY A 5 -13.18 -3.07 -3.36
C GLY A 5 -11.78 -2.45 -3.39
N ARG A 6 -10.80 -3.12 -4.00
CA ARG A 6 -9.42 -2.62 -4.04
C ARG A 6 -9.22 -1.36 -4.89
N ASN A 7 -10.09 -1.12 -5.86
CA ASN A 7 -9.99 0.00 -6.79
C ASN A 7 -10.81 1.25 -6.40
N ILE A 8 -11.64 1.19 -5.34
CA ILE A 8 -12.39 2.37 -4.87
C ILE A 8 -11.47 3.35 -4.15
N LEU A 9 -11.92 4.59 -3.97
CA LEU A 9 -11.25 5.56 -3.10
C LEU A 9 -11.16 5.02 -1.66
N CYS A 10 -10.04 5.31 -1.00
CA CYS A 10 -9.82 4.90 0.38
C CYS A 10 -10.80 5.62 1.32
N PRO A 11 -11.54 4.88 2.18
CA PRO A 11 -12.43 5.50 3.16
C PRO A 11 -11.69 6.32 4.22
N CYS A 12 -10.35 6.27 4.24
CA CYS A 12 -9.48 7.10 5.06
C CYS A 12 -9.37 8.57 4.61
N GLY A 13 -10.01 8.96 3.50
CA GLY A 13 -10.02 10.34 3.02
C GLY A 13 -8.76 10.79 2.26
N SER A 14 -7.84 9.87 1.95
CA SER A 14 -6.56 10.22 1.31
C SER A 14 -6.65 10.57 -0.19
N GLY A 15 -7.81 10.38 -0.82
CA GLY A 15 -7.99 10.52 -2.27
C GLY A 15 -7.31 9.42 -3.11
N LYS A 16 -6.63 8.45 -2.49
CA LYS A 16 -5.96 7.33 -3.18
C LYS A 16 -6.88 6.13 -3.30
N LYS A 17 -6.65 5.26 -4.30
CA LYS A 17 -7.32 3.95 -4.39
C LYS A 17 -6.97 3.08 -3.18
N TYR A 18 -7.91 2.29 -2.67
CA TYR A 18 -7.76 1.50 -1.44
C TYR A 18 -6.53 0.58 -1.47
N LYS A 19 -6.28 -0.09 -2.59
CA LYS A 19 -5.08 -0.95 -2.82
C LYS A 19 -3.73 -0.21 -2.76
N ASN A 20 -3.73 1.10 -2.98
CA ASN A 20 -2.55 1.96 -2.96
C ASN A 20 -2.48 2.80 -1.66
N CYS A 21 -3.37 2.54 -0.70
CA CYS A 21 -3.45 3.26 0.56
C CYS A 21 -3.48 2.27 1.74
N CYS A 22 -4.60 2.14 2.47
CA CYS A 22 -4.67 1.28 3.65
C CYS A 22 -4.51 -0.22 3.37
N ALA A 23 -4.74 -0.66 2.13
CA ALA A 23 -4.50 -2.05 1.73
C ALA A 23 -3.15 -2.25 1.02
N ALA A 24 -2.30 -1.21 0.95
CA ALA A 24 -0.96 -1.33 0.41
C ALA A 24 -0.08 -2.08 1.41
N LYS A 25 -0.02 -3.41 1.30
CA LYS A 25 1.04 -4.20 1.94
C LYS A 25 2.33 -3.94 1.17
N LYS A 26 3.16 -3.04 1.69
CA LYS A 26 4.50 -2.84 1.16
C LYS A 26 5.39 -3.98 1.66
N ASN A 27 5.28 -5.15 1.03
CA ASN A 27 6.34 -6.15 1.11
C ASN A 27 7.47 -5.65 0.24
N TYR A 28 8.30 -4.77 0.79
CA TYR A 28 9.61 -4.50 0.21
C TYR A 28 10.51 -5.68 0.56
N ASP A 29 10.27 -6.82 -0.08
CA ASP A 29 11.19 -7.95 -0.07
C ASP A 29 11.88 -7.96 -1.43
N TRP A 30 13.00 -7.23 -1.51
CA TRP A 30 13.99 -7.26 -2.61
C TRP A 30 15.08 -6.20 -2.40
N ASP A 31 14.83 -5.05 -1.77
CA ASP A 31 15.91 -4.10 -1.44
C ASP A 31 15.80 -3.58 0.00
N SER A 32 16.24 -4.43 0.92
CA SER A 32 16.88 -3.99 2.17
C SER A 32 18.36 -3.62 1.91
N ALA A 33 18.70 -3.09 0.72
CA ALA A 33 20.07 -2.78 0.31
C ALA A 33 20.32 -1.29 0.03
N LEU A 34 19.37 -0.40 0.38
CA LEU A 34 19.67 0.99 0.76
C LEU A 34 20.41 1.10 2.11
N LEU A 35 20.91 -0.02 2.67
CA LEU A 35 21.86 -0.05 3.79
C LEU A 35 23.24 -0.64 3.44
N SER A 36 23.50 -0.97 2.17
CA SER A 36 24.82 -1.47 1.73
C SER A 36 25.17 -0.97 0.33
N LYS A 37 25.29 0.35 0.23
CA LYS A 37 26.12 0.99 -0.79
C LYS A 37 26.87 2.17 -0.17
N PHE A 38 27.59 1.85 0.90
CA PHE A 38 29.01 2.20 0.97
C PHE A 38 29.76 1.17 0.15
#